data_AF-K9YYB4-F1
#
_entry.id   AF-K9YYB4-F1
#
_cell.length_a   1.000
_cell.length_b   1.000
_cell.length_c   1.000
_cell.angle_alpha   90.00
_cell.angle_beta   90.00
_cell.angle_gamma   90.00
#
_symmetry.space_group_name_H-M   'P 1'
#
loop_
_entity.id
_entity.type
_entity.pdbx_description
1 polymer ?
#
loop_
_entity_poly.entity_id
_entity_poly.type
_entity_poly.pdbx_seq_one_letter_code
_entity_poly.pdbx_strand_id
1 'polypeptide(L)' 'MYVNHPETIKEIINKLQEFSVLWLDTEIAAWQTANPKLSLIQVLSDPQATSGDQAYILNAP' A
#
# COMPACT_ATOMS: atom_id res chain seq x y z
N MET A 1 2.96 8.21 -1.24
CA MET A 1 3.02 8.17 -2.72
C MET A 1 1.97 7.20 -3.27
N TYR A 2 1.19 7.59 -4.29
CA TYR A 2 0.25 6.69 -4.99
C TYR A 2 0.94 5.95 -6.14
N VAL A 3 0.68 4.64 -6.29
CA VAL A 3 1.41 3.75 -7.21
C VAL A 3 0.45 2.79 -7.88
N ASN A 4 0.46 2.75 -9.22
CA ASN A 4 -0.46 1.94 -10.02
C ASN A 4 0.20 1.10 -11.12
N HIS A 5 1.54 1.08 -11.19
CA HIS A 5 2.28 0.26 -12.13
C HIS A 5 2.88 -0.97 -11.42
N PRO A 6 2.67 -2.20 -11.95
CA PRO A 6 3.12 -3.43 -11.30
C PRO A 6 4.62 -3.49 -10.99
N GLU A 7 5.46 -3.00 -11.90
CA GLU A 7 6.92 -3.02 -11.69
C GLU A 7 7.33 -2.07 -10.56
N THR A 8 6.74 -0.87 -10.47
CA THR A 8 6.97 0.04 -9.36
C THR A 8 6.47 -0.51 -8.03
N ILE A 9 5.34 -1.24 -8.04
CA ILE A 9 4.84 -1.93 -6.84
C ILE A 9 5.87 -2.98 -6.36
N LYS A 10 6.45 -3.77 -7.27
CA LYS A 10 7.50 -4.73 -6.92
C LYS A 10 8.74 -4.06 -6.36
N GLU A 11 9.18 -2.94 -6.96
CA GLU A 11 10.32 -2.17 -6.45
C GLU A 11 10.07 -1.66 -5.02
N ILE A 12 8.85 -1.19 -4.72
CA ILE A 12 8.47 -0.76 -3.38
C ILE A 12 8.46 -1.95 -2.42
N ILE A 13 7.89 -3.09 -2.81
CA ILE A 13 7.92 -4.32 -2.01
C ILE A 13 9.37 -4.71 -1.67
N ASN A 14 10.30 -4.60 -2.61
CA ASN A 14 11.71 -4.87 -2.36
C ASN A 14 12.32 -3.91 -1.34
N LYS A 15 12.01 -2.61 -1.41
CA LYS A 15 12.46 -1.62 -0.41
C LYS A 15 11.85 -1.89 0.97
N LEU A 16 10.58 -2.26 1.03
CA LEU A 16 9.86 -2.51 2.28
C LEU A 16 10.41 -3.72 3.06
N GLN A 17 11.13 -4.64 2.40
CA GLN A 17 11.79 -5.77 3.06
C GLN A 17 12.92 -5.34 4.02
N GLU A 18 13.43 -4.12 3.91
CA GLU A 18 14.47 -3.58 4.81
C GLU A 18 13.93 -3.23 6.21
N PHE A 19 12.61 -3.15 6.37
CA PHE A 19 11.96 -2.76 7.62
C PHE A 19 11.48 -3.99 8.40
N SER A 20 11.71 -4.00 9.70
CA SER A 20 11.30 -5.09 10.59
C SER A 20 9.80 -5.07 10.93
N VAL A 21 9.16 -3.91 10.83
CA VAL A 21 7.73 -3.71 11.11
C VAL A 21 7.15 -2.83 10.01
N LEU A 22 5.97 -3.22 9.52
CA LEU A 22 5.16 -2.45 8.58
C LEU A 22 3.76 -2.27 9.18
N TRP A 23 3.18 -1.09 9.00
CA TRP A 23 1.78 -0.83 9.30
C TRP A 23 1.00 -0.86 8.00
N LEU A 24 -0.01 -1.72 7.93
CA LEU A 24 -0.77 -2.00 6.72
C LEU A 24 -2.25 -1.69 6.96
N ASP A 25 -2.88 -1.13 5.95
CA ASP A 25 -4.33 -0.98 5.87
C ASP A 25 -4.82 -1.26 4.45
N THR A 26 -6.12 -1.55 4.30
CA THR A 26 -6.72 -1.87 3.01
C THR A 26 -8.05 -1.19 2.81
N GLU A 27 -8.32 -0.76 1.58
CA GLU A 27 -9.61 -0.19 1.19
C GLU A 27 -10.38 -1.16 0.28
N ILE A 28 -11.70 -1.19 0.44
CA ILE A 28 -12.60 -2.04 -0.34
C ILE A 28 -13.50 -1.18 -1.24
N ALA A 29 -13.60 -1.57 -2.51
CA ALA A 29 -14.58 -1.07 -3.46
C ALA A 29 -15.65 -2.13 -3.78
N ALA A 30 -16.71 -1.70 -4.45
CA ALA A 30 -17.84 -2.57 -4.83
C ALA A 30 -18.44 -3.34 -3.64
N TRP A 31 -18.41 -2.72 -2.44
CA TRP A 31 -18.86 -3.31 -1.17
C TRP A 31 -20.30 -3.82 -1.20
N GLN A 32 -21.14 -3.22 -2.06
CA GLN A 32 -22.53 -3.57 -2.24
C GLN A 32 -22.75 -4.83 -3.09
N THR A 33 -21.70 -5.36 -3.71
CA THR A 33 -21.78 -6.56 -4.56
C THR A 33 -21.49 -7.81 -3.74
N ALA A 34 -21.91 -8.97 -4.25
CA ALA A 34 -21.57 -10.25 -3.63
C ALA A 34 -20.04 -10.54 -3.63
N ASN A 35 -19.26 -9.80 -4.41
CA ASN A 35 -17.82 -9.93 -4.54
C ASN A 35 -17.15 -8.56 -4.37
N PRO A 36 -17.03 -8.04 -3.13
CA PRO A 36 -16.28 -6.83 -2.86
C PRO A 36 -14.85 -6.95 -3.39
N LYS A 37 -14.30 -5.85 -3.89
CA LYS A 37 -12.96 -5.82 -4.50
C LYS A 37 -12.01 -5.04 -3.62
N LEU A 38 -10.81 -5.58 -3.41
CA LEU A 38 -9.71 -4.80 -2.87
C LEU A 38 -9.40 -3.65 -3.84
N SER A 39 -9.37 -2.41 -3.34
CA SER A 39 -9.10 -1.23 -4.16
C SER A 39 -7.72 -0.64 -3.90
N LEU A 40 -7.34 -0.52 -2.64
CA LEU A 40 -6.05 0.04 -2.22
C LEU A 40 -5.42 -0.78 -1.11
N ILE A 41 -4.10 -0.74 -1.06
CA ILE A 41 -3.29 -1.17 0.08
C ILE A 41 -2.45 0.03 0.51
N GLN A 42 -2.59 0.47 1.76
CA GLN A 42 -1.71 1.47 2.35
C GLN A 42 -0.60 0.80 3.15
N VAL A 43 0.62 1.33 3.04
CA VAL A 43 1.79 0.87 3.79
C VAL A 43 2.48 2.07 4.42
N LEU A 44 2.80 1.96 5.71
CA LEU A 44 3.72 2.86 6.40
C LEU A 44 4.92 2.03 6.89
N SER A 45 6.14 2.49 6.61
CA SER A 45 7.39 1.82 7.03
C SER A 45 8.04 2.45 8.26
N ASP A 46 7.71 3.70 8.58
CA ASP A 46 8.16 4.40 9.79
C ASP A 46 7.02 5.25 10.35
N PRO A 47 6.54 4.98 11.58
CA PRO A 47 5.41 5.70 12.17
C PRO A 47 5.81 7.07 12.72
N GLN A 48 7.12 7.34 12.83
CA GLN A 48 7.65 8.63 13.25
C GLN A 48 7.93 9.55 12.05
N ALA A 49 7.87 9.03 10.82
CA ALA A 49 8.08 9.81 9.62
C ALA A 49 6.98 10.86 9.44
N THR A 50 7.38 12.13 9.43
CA THR A 50 6.46 13.27 9.25
C THR A 50 6.41 13.75 7.80
N SER A 51 7.43 13.44 7.00
CA SER A 51 7.34 13.53 5.55
C SER A 51 6.67 12.26 5.03
N GLY A 52 5.65 12.38 4.19
CA GLY A 52 4.87 11.23 3.68
C GLY A 52 5.65 10.27 2.77
N ASP A 53 6.98 10.29 2.81
CA ASP A 53 7.90 9.54 1.95
C ASP A 53 8.01 8.06 2.37
N GLN A 54 7.62 7.76 3.61
CA GLN A 54 7.52 6.40 4.17
C GLN A 54 6.09 5.84 4.08
N ALA A 55 5.16 6.59 3.46
CA ALA A 55 3.78 6.19 3.25
C ALA A 55 3.52 5.88 1.77
N TYR A 56 3.05 4.67 1.48
CA TYR A 56 2.75 4.19 0.14
C TYR A 56 1.26 3.84 0.03
N ILE A 57 0.64 4.19 -1.09
CA ILE A 57 -0.72 3.82 -1.46
C ILE A 57 -0.62 3.04 -2.77
N LEU A 58 -0.81 1.72 -2.69
CA LEU A 58 -0.69 0.81 -3.81
C LEU A 58 -2.08 0.55 -4.39
N ASN A 59 -2.22 0.71 -5.70
CA ASN A 59 -3.44 0.37 -6.42
C ASN A 59 -3.54 -1.15 -6.59
N ALA A 60 -4.59 -1.74 -6.01
CA ALA A 60 -4.88 -3.15 -6.22
C ALA A 60 -5.50 -3.38 -7.61
N PRO A 61 -5.24 -4.54 -8.24
CA PRO A 61 -5.79 -4.90 -9.55
C PRO A 61 -7.31 -5.13 -9.55
#